data_AF-A0A8J6ACG4-F1
#
_entry.id   AF-A0A8J6ACG4-F1
#
_cell.length_a   1.000
_cell.length_b   1.000
_cell.length_c   1.000
_cell.angle_alpha   90.00
_cell.angle_beta   90.00
_cell.angle_gamma   90.00
#
_symmetry.space_group_name_H-M   'P 1'
#
loop_
_entity.id
_entity.type
_entity.pdbx_description
1 polymer ?
#
loop_
_entity_poly.entity_id
_entity_poly.type
_entity_poly.pdbx_seq_one_letter_code
_entity_poly.pdbx_strand_id
1 'polypeptide(L)'
;KGGKNRRRGKNENESEKRELVFKEDGQEYAQVIKMLGNGRLEAMCFDGVKRLCHIRGKLRKKDNKADVILKYNADEARSLKAYGELPEH
;
A
#
# COMPACT_ATOMS: atom_id res chain seq x y z
N LYS A 1 10.03 -12.31 17.88
CA LYS A 1 8.90 -13.27 17.98
C LYS A 1 9.06 -14.31 16.88
N GLY A 2 9.65 -15.46 17.20
CA GLY A 2 10.02 -16.49 16.23
C GLY A 2 9.75 -17.88 16.79
N GLY A 3 9.31 -18.80 15.93
CA GLY A 3 9.02 -20.20 16.30
C GLY A 3 8.58 -21.05 15.10
N LYS A 4 9.47 -21.98 14.73
CA LYS A 4 9.28 -23.32 14.11
C LYS A 4 8.01 -23.61 13.29
N ASN A 5 7.76 -22.80 12.27
CA ASN A 5 7.33 -23.22 10.91
C ASN A 5 7.96 -22.22 9.93
N ARG A 6 9.29 -22.19 10.05
CA ARG A 6 10.26 -21.31 9.42
C ARG A 6 9.95 -21.22 7.92
N ARG A 7 9.26 -20.14 7.55
CA ARG A 7 9.21 -19.55 6.21
C ARG A 7 9.27 -20.60 5.10
N ARG A 8 8.12 -21.17 4.69
CA ARG A 8 8.02 -21.64 3.30
C ARG A 8 8.24 -20.41 2.44
N GLY A 9 9.50 -20.26 1.99
CA GLY A 9 10.03 -19.02 1.46
C GLY A 9 9.15 -18.47 0.35
N LYS A 10 8.68 -17.24 0.54
CA LYS A 10 8.34 -16.40 -0.60
C LYS A 10 9.50 -15.46 -0.76
N ASN A 11 10.25 -15.73 -1.82
CA ASN A 11 11.28 -14.94 -2.48
C ASN A 11 11.89 -13.80 -1.65
N GLU A 12 13.16 -13.95 -1.29
CA GLU A 12 13.99 -12.95 -0.58
C GLU A 12 14.37 -11.75 -1.46
N ASN A 13 13.47 -11.33 -2.36
CA ASN A 13 13.75 -10.23 -3.29
C ASN A 13 13.04 -8.91 -2.89
N GLU A 14 12.84 -8.71 -1.59
CA GLU A 14 12.38 -7.41 -1.05
C GLU A 14 13.50 -6.34 -1.09
N SER A 15 14.75 -6.77 -1.31
CA SER A 15 15.94 -5.92 -1.30
C SER A 15 16.38 -5.43 -2.68
N GLU A 16 15.89 -6.00 -3.79
CA GLU A 16 16.12 -5.38 -5.09
C GLU A 16 15.23 -4.14 -5.21
N LYS A 17 15.87 -2.99 -5.43
CA LYS A 17 15.18 -1.73 -5.73
C LYS A 17 14.37 -1.92 -7.01
N ARG A 18 13.09 -2.29 -6.85
CA ARG A 18 12.12 -2.28 -7.94
C ARG A 18 11.94 -0.86 -8.45
N GLU A 19 11.52 -0.75 -9.70
CA GLU A 19 11.16 0.53 -10.30
C GLU A 19 9.98 1.16 -9.54
N LEU A 20 10.01 2.49 -9.44
CA LEU A 20 8.93 3.25 -8.82
C LEU A 20 7.68 3.12 -9.69
N VAL A 21 6.58 2.65 -9.11
CA VAL A 21 5.29 2.51 -9.78
C VAL A 21 4.42 3.72 -9.45
N PHE A 22 3.98 4.44 -10.48
CA PHE A 22 3.04 5.56 -10.36
C PHE A 22 1.58 5.09 -10.33
N LYS A 23 0.68 5.93 -9.82
CA LYS A 23 -0.75 5.64 -9.87
C LYS A 23 -1.25 5.59 -11.32
N GLU A 24 -2.19 4.68 -11.58
CA GLU A 24 -2.94 4.61 -12.84
C GLU A 24 -4.32 5.28 -12.69
N ASP A 25 -5.04 5.41 -13.80
CA ASP A 25 -6.44 5.85 -13.77
C ASP A 25 -7.29 4.93 -12.87
N GLY A 26 -8.13 5.55 -12.04
CA GLY A 26 -8.90 4.85 -11.01
C GLY A 26 -8.11 4.38 -9.78
N GLN A 27 -6.82 4.73 -9.66
CA GLN A 27 -6.02 4.55 -8.46
C GLN A 27 -5.72 5.91 -7.82
N GLU A 28 -5.63 5.94 -6.50
CA GLU A 28 -5.27 7.16 -5.77
C GLU A 28 -4.31 6.82 -4.63
N TYR A 29 -3.35 7.71 -4.40
CA TYR A 29 -2.47 7.56 -3.26
C TYR A 29 -3.28 7.76 -1.97
N ALA A 30 -2.82 7.14 -0.89
CA ALA A 30 -3.44 7.33 0.42
C ALA A 30 -2.44 7.16 1.56
N GLN A 31 -2.62 7.92 2.62
CA GLN A 31 -1.92 7.72 3.88
C GLN A 31 -2.78 6.87 4.81
N VAL A 32 -2.21 5.78 5.35
CA VAL A 32 -2.89 4.96 6.36
C VAL A 32 -3.00 5.75 7.66
N ILE A 33 -4.22 5.94 8.14
CA ILE A 33 -4.50 6.59 9.43
C ILE A 33 -4.46 5.53 10.55
N LYS A 34 -5.22 4.45 10.38
CA LYS A 34 -5.42 3.44 11.43
C LYS A 34 -5.57 2.05 10.87
N MET A 35 -4.89 1.09 11.49
CA MET A 35 -5.10 -0.33 11.23
C MET A 35 -6.33 -0.81 12.02
N LEU A 36 -7.30 -1.42 11.33
CA LEU A 36 -8.55 -1.88 11.94
C LEU A 36 -8.57 -3.39 12.19
N GLY A 37 -7.54 -4.12 11.73
CA GLY A 37 -7.47 -5.57 11.80
C GLY A 37 -8.35 -6.25 10.75
N ASN A 38 -8.35 -7.59 10.73
CA ASN A 38 -9.11 -8.40 9.76
C ASN A 38 -8.92 -7.94 8.29
N GLY A 39 -7.68 -7.57 7.94
CA GLY A 39 -7.32 -7.08 6.60
C GLY A 39 -7.87 -5.70 6.25
N ARG A 40 -8.40 -4.92 7.19
CA ARG A 40 -8.97 -3.59 6.94
C ARG A 40 -8.12 -2.48 7.57
N LEU A 41 -8.16 -1.32 6.94
CA LEU A 41 -7.55 -0.10 7.43
C LEU A 41 -8.38 1.13 7.07
N GLU A 42 -8.20 2.20 7.82
CA GLU A 42 -8.69 3.54 7.49
C GLU A 42 -7.54 4.32 6.84
N ALA A 43 -7.79 4.95 5.70
CA ALA A 43 -6.83 5.77 4.98
C ALA A 43 -7.41 7.12 4.56
N MET A 44 -6.57 8.16 4.63
CA MET A 44 -6.82 9.46 4.01
C MET A 44 -6.32 9.41 2.58
N CYS A 45 -7.23 9.41 1.60
CA CYS A 45 -6.85 9.50 0.20
C CYS A 45 -6.46 10.95 -0.15
N PHE A 46 -5.52 11.11 -1.07
CA PHE A 46 -5.05 12.43 -1.50
C PHE A 46 -6.05 13.18 -2.40
N ASP A 47 -7.21 12.57 -2.70
CA ASP A 47 -8.39 13.25 -3.23
C ASP A 47 -9.24 13.95 -2.14
N GLY A 48 -8.78 13.94 -0.88
CA GLY A 48 -9.42 14.60 0.24
C GLY A 48 -10.43 13.75 1.01
N VAL A 49 -10.67 12.51 0.59
CA VAL A 49 -11.70 11.64 1.20
C VAL A 49 -11.09 10.58 2.10
N LYS A 50 -11.65 10.39 3.30
CA LYS A 50 -11.34 9.24 4.16
C LYS A 50 -12.07 8.00 3.68
N ARG A 51 -11.35 6.90 3.47
CA ARG A 51 -11.92 5.63 3.00
C ARG A 51 -11.55 4.48 3.93
N LEU A 52 -12.50 3.56 4.06
CA LEU A 52 -12.25 2.23 4.61
C LEU A 52 -11.67 1.36 3.49
N CYS A 53 -10.39 1.03 3.60
CA CYS A 53 -9.70 0.22 2.61
C CYS A 53 -9.53 -1.22 3.08
N HIS A 54 -9.51 -2.15 2.12
CA HIS A 54 -9.20 -3.54 2.37
C HIS A 54 -7.82 -3.89 1.78
N ILE A 55 -6.97 -4.56 2.56
CA ILE A 55 -5.65 -5.00 2.11
C ILE A 55 -5.85 -6.14 1.11
N ARG A 56 -5.55 -5.85 -0.15
CA ARG A 56 -5.75 -6.80 -1.24
C ARG A 56 -4.71 -7.92 -1.13
N GLY A 57 -5.18 -9.16 -1.01
CA GLY A 57 -4.34 -10.34 -1.28
C GLY A 57 -4.07 -10.51 -2.77
N LYS A 58 -3.30 -11.52 -3.18
CA LYS A 58 -3.19 -11.90 -4.61
C LYS A 58 -4.57 -12.37 -5.10
N LEU A 59 -5.30 -11.50 -5.80
CA LEU A 59 -6.58 -11.74 -6.49
C LEU A 59 -7.63 -12.58 -5.73
N ARG A 60 -8.04 -12.17 -4.52
CA ARG A 60 -9.31 -12.66 -3.94
C ARG A 60 -10.37 -11.59 -4.13
N LYS A 61 -11.40 -11.93 -4.93
CA LYS A 61 -12.69 -11.25 -5.22
C LYS A 61 -12.65 -9.71 -5.10
N LYS A 62 -12.82 -9.01 -6.23
CA LYS A 62 -13.12 -7.56 -6.24
C LYS A 62 -14.43 -7.35 -5.45
N ASP A 63 -14.32 -6.75 -4.26
CA ASP A 63 -15.47 -6.19 -3.54
C ASP A 63 -15.67 -4.74 -4.04
N ASN A 64 -16.84 -4.15 -3.84
CA ASN A 64 -17.15 -2.77 -4.24
C ASN A 64 -16.45 -1.70 -3.35
N LYS A 65 -15.45 -2.11 -2.57
CA LYS A 65 -14.73 -1.27 -1.59
C LYS A 65 -13.37 -0.86 -2.16
N ALA A 66 -12.80 0.23 -1.63
CA ALA A 66 -11.45 0.65 -2.00
C ALA A 66 -10.43 -0.42 -1.56
N ASP A 67 -9.61 -0.89 -2.48
CA ASP A 67 -8.56 -1.88 -2.24
C ASP A 67 -7.20 -1.20 -2.09
N VAL A 68 -6.37 -1.66 -1.16
CA VAL A 68 -4.95 -1.29 -1.09
C VAL A 68 -4.19 -2.13 -2.12
N ILE A 69 -3.66 -1.48 -3.15
CA ILE A 69 -3.01 -2.15 -4.30
C ILE A 69 -1.52 -2.33 -4.06
N LEU A 70 -0.83 -1.25 -3.67
CA LEU A 70 0.62 -1.21 -3.51
C LEU A 70 1.00 -0.51 -2.21
N LYS A 71 2.05 -1.01 -1.55
CA LYS A 71 2.68 -0.34 -0.42
C LYS A 71 4.01 0.25 -0.89
N TYR A 72 4.18 1.54 -0.64
CA TYR A 72 5.43 2.25 -0.83
C TYR A 72 6.27 2.21 0.46
N ASN A 73 7.59 2.05 0.31
CA ASN A 73 8.53 2.25 1.40
C ASN A 73 8.78 3.76 1.61
N ALA A 74 9.54 4.12 2.65
CA ALA A 74 9.81 5.53 2.96
C ALA A 74 10.63 6.24 1.88
N ASP A 75 11.49 5.52 1.16
CA ASP A 75 12.35 6.08 0.11
C ASP A 75 11.54 6.37 -1.16
N GLU A 76 10.69 5.42 -1.59
CA GLU A 76 9.72 5.55 -2.67
C GLU A 76 8.77 6.72 -2.38
N ALA A 77 8.27 6.85 -1.15
CA ALA A 77 7.42 7.98 -0.77
C ALA A 77 8.14 9.33 -0.86
N ARG A 78 9.43 9.39 -0.52
CA ARG A 78 10.26 10.60 -0.72
C ARG A 78 10.46 10.91 -2.19
N SER A 79 10.71 9.88 -3.02
CA SER A 79 10.79 10.04 -4.47
C SER A 79 9.47 10.56 -5.05
N LEU A 80 8.32 10.01 -4.66
CA LEU A 80 7.00 10.50 -5.10
C LEU A 80 6.76 11.97 -4.74
N LYS A 81 7.17 12.41 -3.54
CA LYS A 81 7.15 13.84 -3.17
C LYS A 81 8.04 14.67 -4.11
N ALA A 82 9.27 14.22 -4.38
CA ALA A 82 10.20 14.90 -5.28
C ALA A 82 9.69 14.99 -6.73
N TYR A 83 8.89 14.01 -7.18
CA TYR A 83 8.22 14.02 -8.48
C TYR A 83 6.92 14.87 -8.51
N GLY A 84 6.48 15.41 -7.37
CA GLY A 84 5.23 16.17 -7.29
C GLY A 84 3.95 15.33 -7.29
N GLU A 85 4.07 14.01 -7.11
CA GLU A 85 2.94 13.07 -7.07
C GLU A 85 2.18 13.11 -5.72
N LEU A 86 2.88 13.53 -4.66
CA LEU A 86 2.34 13.65 -3.31
C LEU A 86 2.53 15.08 -2.79
N PRO A 87 1.55 15.66 -2.08
CA PRO A 87 1.74 16.94 -1.42
C PRO A 87 2.80 16.85 -0.31
N GLU A 88 3.49 17.97 -0.06
CA GLU A 88 4.62 17.98 0.87
C GLU A 88 4.23 17.93 2.36
N HIS A 89 2.96 18.19 2.69
CA HIS A 89 2.48 18.43 4.06
C HIS A 89 1.91 17.19 4.75
#